data_AF-A0A7J8YJF0-F1
#
_entry.id   AF-A0A7J8YJF0-F1
#
_cell.length_a   1.000
_cell.length_b   1.000
_cell.length_c   1.000
_cell.angle_alpha   90.00
_cell.angle_beta   90.00
_cell.angle_gamma   90.00
#
_symmetry.space_group_name_H-M   'P 1'
#
loop_
_entity.id
_entity.type
_entity.pdbx_description
1 polymer ?
#
loop_
_entity_poly.entity_id
_entity_poly.type
_entity_poly.pdbx_seq_one_letter_code
_entity_poly.pdbx_strand_id
1 'polypeptide(L)'
;MRVEMKQIPEEIRKQHKEFREWNFVSSRNNHQTIFKILIDGRHPNAADAEGNVLPTLVYLAREKRPQFHHHFKAGAMNNALNGHQIAYVQYPQHFNNLTKNDIYGNSFQVARKEFPRLDANGGPCYIGTGCFHRRDALYGKKYDKTCKVGWKRLNRREVEENTTVLEETCKVLASCSFEQNTQWGNEMGLKYGCPAEDIITGLSIQCRGWKSIYLNPERESFLGIAPTSLLKMLVQHKRWCWCW
;
A
#
# COMPACT_ATOMS: atom_id res chain seq x y z
N MET A 1 -19.22 -7.09 19.81
CA MET A 1 -19.84 -5.96 19.10
C MET A 1 -19.96 -6.29 17.62
N ARG A 2 -21.19 -6.57 17.15
CA ARG A 2 -21.52 -6.53 15.72
C ARG A 2 -21.46 -5.07 15.31
N VAL A 3 -20.64 -4.74 14.31
CA VAL A 3 -20.71 -3.42 13.67
C VAL A 3 -21.96 -3.47 12.79
N GLU A 4 -23.01 -2.78 13.19
CA GLU A 4 -24.16 -2.54 12.33
C GLU A 4 -23.69 -1.70 11.14
N MET A 5 -23.89 -2.21 9.91
CA MET A 5 -23.66 -1.43 8.70
C MET A 5 -24.72 -0.33 8.64
N LYS A 6 -24.37 0.87 9.13
CA LYS A 6 -25.20 2.06 8.90
C LYS A 6 -25.22 2.31 7.39
N GLN A 7 -26.38 2.13 6.76
CA GLN A 7 -26.59 2.52 5.37
C GLN A 7 -26.55 4.04 5.29
N ILE A 8 -25.89 4.56 4.27
CA ILE A 8 -25.80 6.00 4.02
C ILE A 8 -27.22 6.50 3.68
N PRO A 9 -27.73 7.57 4.34
CA PRO A 9 -29.04 8.16 4.05
C PRO A 9 -29.21 8.48 2.56
N GLU A 10 -30.43 8.26 2.03
CA GLU A 10 -30.73 8.45 0.61
C GLU A 10 -30.49 9.89 0.14
N GLU A 11 -30.65 10.88 1.02
CA GLU A 11 -30.41 12.30 0.72
C GLU A 11 -28.93 12.55 0.37
N ILE A 12 -28.02 11.98 1.16
CA ILE A 12 -26.57 12.06 0.93
C ILE A 12 -26.20 11.30 -0.35
N ARG A 13 -26.84 10.15 -0.59
CA ARG A 13 -26.63 9.34 -1.80
C ARG A 13 -27.11 10.04 -3.08
N LYS A 14 -28.17 10.86 -3.01
CA LYS A 14 -28.68 11.66 -4.15
C LYS A 14 -27.78 12.86 -4.46
N GLN A 15 -27.13 13.43 -3.46
CA GLN A 15 -26.20 14.56 -3.63
C GLN A 15 -24.88 14.15 -4.29
N HIS A 16 -24.34 12.98 -3.96
CA HIS A 16 -23.09 12.46 -4.55
C HIS A 16 -23.34 11.57 -5.78
N LYS A 17 -23.43 12.19 -6.97
CA LYS A 17 -23.60 11.47 -8.25
C LYS A 17 -22.35 10.72 -8.72
N GLU A 18 -21.21 10.96 -8.08
CA GLU A 18 -19.85 10.53 -8.51
C GLU A 18 -19.58 9.04 -8.40
N PHE A 19 -20.48 8.28 -7.77
CA PHE A 19 -20.36 6.84 -7.54
C PHE A 19 -21.51 6.03 -8.13
N ARG A 20 -22.24 6.58 -9.10
CA ARG A 20 -23.35 5.89 -9.78
C ARG A 20 -22.92 4.58 -10.42
N GLU A 21 -21.64 4.40 -10.75
CA GLU A 21 -21.11 3.13 -11.26
C GLU A 21 -21.39 1.96 -10.30
N TRP A 22 -21.39 2.20 -8.98
CA TRP A 22 -21.72 1.17 -7.99
C TRP A 22 -23.17 0.67 -8.08
N ASN A 23 -24.09 1.46 -8.64
CA ASN A 23 -25.48 1.03 -8.82
C ASN A 23 -25.61 -0.03 -9.92
N PHE A 24 -24.64 -0.13 -10.83
CA PHE A 24 -24.61 -1.10 -11.93
C PHE A 24 -23.66 -2.27 -11.67
N VAL A 25 -23.04 -2.32 -10.49
CA VAL A 25 -22.14 -3.41 -10.11
C VAL A 25 -22.95 -4.68 -9.87
N SER A 26 -22.70 -5.69 -10.70
CA SER A 26 -23.39 -6.98 -10.61
C SER A 26 -22.99 -7.78 -9.37
N SER A 27 -21.70 -7.74 -8.96
CA SER A 27 -21.25 -8.34 -7.70
C SER A 27 -19.87 -7.84 -7.26
N ARG A 28 -19.49 -8.11 -6.00
CA ARG A 28 -18.14 -7.82 -5.47
C ARG A 28 -16.98 -8.52 -6.22
N ASN A 29 -17.29 -9.55 -7.01
CA ASN A 29 -16.31 -10.34 -7.78
C ASN A 29 -16.47 -10.09 -9.30
N ASN A 30 -17.42 -9.26 -9.71
CA ASN A 30 -17.67 -8.92 -11.11
C ASN A 30 -18.11 -7.45 -11.19
N HIS A 31 -17.13 -6.58 -11.39
CA HIS A 31 -17.34 -5.15 -11.57
C HIS A 31 -16.21 -4.55 -12.39
N GLN A 32 -16.52 -3.51 -13.16
CA GLN A 32 -15.52 -2.72 -13.89
C GLN A 32 -14.63 -1.92 -12.93
N THR A 33 -13.54 -1.34 -13.46
CA THR A 33 -12.73 -0.39 -12.71
C THR A 33 -13.57 0.84 -12.35
N ILE A 34 -13.50 1.25 -11.09
CA ILE A 34 -14.09 2.50 -10.61
C ILE A 34 -12.92 3.34 -10.10
N PHE A 35 -12.62 4.40 -10.82
CA PHE A 35 -11.56 5.35 -10.49
C PHE A 35 -12.16 6.74 -10.42
N LYS A 36 -11.91 7.45 -9.31
CA LYS A 36 -12.42 8.80 -9.07
C LYS A 36 -11.38 9.65 -8.34
N ILE A 37 -11.14 10.85 -8.83
CA ILE A 37 -10.37 11.86 -8.11
C ILE A 37 -11.35 12.65 -7.24
N LEU A 38 -11.35 12.35 -5.94
CA LEU A 38 -12.30 12.92 -4.97
C LEU A 38 -11.91 14.34 -4.55
N ILE A 39 -10.60 14.57 -4.44
CA ILE A 39 -10.02 15.88 -4.20
C ILE A 39 -8.90 16.01 -5.22
N ASP A 40 -8.98 17.01 -6.10
CA ASP A 40 -7.88 17.35 -6.99
C ASP A 40 -7.13 18.54 -6.40
N GLY A 41 -6.00 18.29 -5.71
CA GLY A 41 -5.19 19.35 -5.11
C GLY A 41 -4.54 20.32 -6.10
N ARG A 42 -4.74 20.12 -7.42
CA ARG A 42 -4.40 21.11 -8.45
C ARG A 42 -5.52 22.14 -8.65
N HIS A 43 -6.74 21.81 -8.24
CA HIS A 43 -7.92 22.64 -8.44
C HIS A 43 -7.98 23.76 -7.39
N PRO A 44 -8.29 25.02 -7.78
CA PRO A 44 -8.31 26.15 -6.84
C PRO A 44 -9.26 25.98 -5.65
N ASN A 45 -10.37 25.25 -5.87
CA ASN A 45 -11.38 25.00 -4.85
C ASN A 45 -11.03 23.83 -3.90
N ALA A 46 -9.92 23.12 -4.12
CA ALA A 46 -9.47 22.04 -3.25
C ALA A 46 -8.64 22.60 -2.09
N ALA A 47 -9.25 23.46 -1.29
CA ALA A 47 -8.65 24.07 -0.12
C ALA A 47 -9.49 23.81 1.14
N ASP A 48 -8.85 23.81 2.30
CA ASP A 48 -9.54 23.75 3.59
C ASP A 48 -10.24 25.09 3.93
N ALA A 49 -10.90 25.14 5.09
CA ALA A 49 -11.59 26.36 5.55
C ALA A 49 -10.64 27.56 5.76
N GLU A 50 -9.33 27.31 5.87
CA GLU A 50 -8.29 28.33 6.04
C GLU A 50 -7.65 28.71 4.69
N GLY A 51 -8.06 28.09 3.59
CA GLY A 51 -7.52 28.34 2.25
C GLY A 51 -6.26 27.54 1.91
N ASN A 52 -5.85 26.58 2.75
CA ASN A 52 -4.69 25.73 2.46
C ASN A 52 -5.06 24.62 1.48
N VAL A 53 -4.22 24.42 0.47
CA VAL A 53 -4.43 23.39 -0.55
C VAL A 53 -4.44 21.99 0.06
N LEU A 54 -5.49 21.22 -0.25
CA LEU A 54 -5.65 19.84 0.18
C LEU A 54 -4.84 18.88 -0.71
N PRO A 55 -4.32 17.77 -0.15
CA PRO A 55 -3.67 16.74 -0.95
C PRO A 55 -4.68 16.07 -1.89
N THR A 56 -4.21 15.67 -3.08
CA THR A 56 -5.04 14.92 -4.02
C THR A 56 -5.46 13.58 -3.40
N LEU A 57 -6.76 13.34 -3.33
CA LEU A 57 -7.36 12.10 -2.83
C LEU A 57 -7.99 11.34 -3.99
N VAL A 58 -7.57 10.10 -4.19
CA VAL A 58 -8.05 9.24 -5.28
C VAL A 58 -8.71 8.00 -4.68
N TYR A 59 -9.89 7.68 -5.20
CA TYR A 59 -10.56 6.41 -4.99
C TYR A 59 -10.30 5.50 -6.19
N LEU A 60 -9.85 4.28 -5.92
CA LEU A 60 -9.68 3.24 -6.94
C LEU A 60 -10.22 1.90 -6.42
N ALA A 61 -11.20 1.35 -7.13
CA ALA A 61 -11.55 -0.04 -7.09
C ALA A 61 -11.16 -0.67 -8.44
N ARG A 62 -10.17 -1.57 -8.42
CA ARG A 62 -9.71 -2.29 -9.60
C ARG A 62 -10.82 -3.15 -10.20
N GLU A 63 -10.80 -3.34 -11.52
CA GLU A 63 -11.70 -4.27 -12.18
C GLU A 63 -11.57 -5.68 -11.59
N LYS A 64 -12.71 -6.34 -11.38
CA LYS A 64 -12.77 -7.74 -11.01
C LYS A 64 -13.66 -8.50 -11.97
N ARG A 65 -13.17 -9.65 -12.41
CA ARG A 65 -13.87 -10.61 -13.26
C ARG A 65 -13.67 -12.02 -12.70
N PRO A 66 -14.70 -12.88 -12.71
CA PRO A 66 -14.59 -14.24 -12.16
C PRO A 66 -13.52 -15.10 -12.86
N GLN A 67 -13.22 -14.81 -14.13
CA GLN A 67 -12.25 -15.58 -14.92
C GLN A 67 -10.79 -15.24 -14.61
N PHE A 68 -10.54 -14.18 -13.83
CA PHE A 68 -9.19 -13.69 -13.54
C PHE A 68 -8.88 -13.85 -12.05
N HIS A 69 -7.66 -14.27 -11.73
CA HIS A 69 -7.17 -14.26 -10.36
C HIS A 69 -6.77 -12.85 -9.93
N HIS A 70 -7.12 -12.47 -8.70
CA HIS A 70 -6.87 -11.14 -8.16
C HIS A 70 -5.96 -11.23 -6.93
N HIS A 71 -4.88 -10.45 -6.92
CA HIS A 71 -3.95 -10.35 -5.81
C HIS A 71 -4.22 -9.06 -5.01
N PHE A 72 -3.80 -9.04 -3.74
CA PHE A 72 -4.12 -7.95 -2.82
C PHE A 72 -2.88 -7.12 -2.50
N LYS A 73 -3.16 -5.87 -2.10
CA LYS A 73 -2.22 -4.87 -1.55
C LYS A 73 -1.26 -4.26 -2.56
N ALA A 74 -0.92 -3.00 -2.30
CA ALA A 74 0.27 -2.28 -2.76
C ALA A 74 0.28 -0.91 -2.08
N GLY A 75 1.45 -0.46 -1.65
CA GLY A 75 1.70 0.89 -1.18
C GLY A 75 3.09 1.31 -1.63
N ALA A 76 3.26 2.56 -2.05
CA ALA A 76 4.52 3.08 -2.56
C ALA A 76 4.85 4.44 -1.91
N MET A 77 6.14 4.72 -1.69
CA MET A 77 6.63 6.00 -1.18
C MET A 77 7.09 6.89 -2.34
N ASN A 78 7.05 8.20 -2.12
CA ASN A 78 7.86 9.17 -2.86
C ASN A 78 9.10 9.59 -2.03
N ASN A 79 10.27 9.53 -2.66
CA ASN A 79 11.62 9.41 -2.09
C ASN A 79 12.01 10.33 -0.90
N ALA A 80 12.73 9.74 0.07
CA ALA A 80 13.54 10.44 1.07
C ALA A 80 14.99 10.72 0.57
N LEU A 81 15.58 11.83 1.05
CA LEU A 81 16.61 12.58 0.35
C LEU A 81 18.06 12.03 0.37
N ASN A 82 18.44 11.03 1.19
CA ASN A 82 19.88 10.68 1.34
C ASN A 82 20.22 9.18 1.46
N GLY A 83 19.40 8.28 0.88
CA GLY A 83 19.63 6.83 0.95
C GLY A 83 19.65 6.15 -0.42
N HIS A 84 20.61 6.46 -1.29
CA HIS A 84 20.62 5.99 -2.68
C HIS A 84 20.50 4.46 -2.82
N GLN A 85 21.13 3.71 -1.91
CA GLN A 85 21.08 2.23 -1.86
C GLN A 85 19.86 1.65 -1.11
N ILE A 86 19.03 2.51 -0.49
CA ILE A 86 17.88 2.09 0.31
C ILE A 86 16.66 1.95 -0.59
N ALA A 87 16.10 0.74 -0.66
CA ALA A 87 14.87 0.44 -1.35
C ALA A 87 13.64 0.69 -0.50
N TYR A 88 13.69 0.45 0.81
CA TYR A 88 12.54 0.70 1.68
C TYR A 88 12.94 0.99 3.12
N VAL A 89 12.05 1.70 3.81
CA VAL A 89 12.16 2.04 5.23
C VAL A 89 11.02 1.35 5.95
N GLN A 90 11.34 0.42 6.84
CA GLN A 90 10.37 -0.31 7.66
C GLN A 90 10.23 0.40 9.01
N TYR A 91 8.99 0.61 9.44
CA TYR A 91 8.65 1.16 10.75
C TYR A 91 8.07 0.06 11.66
N PRO A 92 8.16 0.23 12.99
CA PRO A 92 7.42 -0.60 13.93
C PRO A 92 5.91 -0.51 13.69
N GLN A 93 5.23 -1.63 13.91
CA GLN A 93 3.77 -1.69 13.97
C GLN A 93 3.37 -1.68 15.44
N HIS A 94 2.60 -0.67 15.84
CA HIS A 94 2.09 -0.53 17.19
C HIS A 94 0.60 -0.82 17.25
N PHE A 95 0.09 -1.18 18.43
CA PHE A 95 -1.32 -1.50 18.63
C PHE A 95 -1.87 -0.79 19.86
N ASN A 96 -3.03 -0.13 19.73
CA ASN A 96 -3.60 0.67 20.81
C ASN A 96 -4.46 -0.14 21.81
N ASN A 97 -4.96 -1.30 21.40
CA ASN A 97 -5.94 -2.10 22.13
C ASN A 97 -5.31 -3.30 22.84
N LEU A 98 -4.03 -3.19 23.18
CA LEU A 98 -3.31 -4.21 23.93
C LEU A 98 -3.77 -4.19 25.39
N THR A 99 -4.02 -5.38 25.93
CA THR A 99 -4.31 -5.53 27.36
C THR A 99 -3.01 -5.46 28.16
N LYS A 100 -3.08 -5.05 29.44
CA LYS A 100 -1.92 -4.99 30.34
C LYS A 100 -1.10 -6.29 30.36
N ASN A 101 -1.78 -7.43 30.25
CA ASN A 101 -1.16 -8.74 30.35
C ASN A 101 -0.69 -9.29 28.99
N ASP A 102 -1.12 -8.68 27.87
CA ASP A 102 -0.86 -9.11 26.48
C ASP A 102 -0.75 -10.64 26.31
N ILE A 103 -1.76 -11.37 26.79
CA ILE A 103 -1.71 -12.84 26.90
C ILE A 103 -1.58 -13.57 25.55
N TYR A 104 -1.79 -12.86 24.44
CA TYR A 104 -1.64 -13.40 23.08
C TYR A 104 -0.32 -12.98 22.42
N GLY A 105 0.51 -12.17 23.09
CA GLY A 105 1.79 -11.70 22.55
C GLY A 105 1.67 -10.78 21.32
N ASN A 106 0.55 -10.06 21.19
CA ASN A 106 0.27 -9.22 20.02
C ASN A 106 1.14 -7.95 19.95
N SER A 107 1.84 -7.61 21.02
CA SER A 107 2.71 -6.43 21.06
C SER A 107 3.99 -6.56 20.22
N PHE A 108 4.38 -7.77 19.82
CA PHE A 108 5.59 -8.07 19.05
C PHE A 108 6.87 -7.40 19.61
N GLN A 109 6.98 -7.31 20.94
CA GLN A 109 8.09 -6.61 21.62
C GLN A 109 9.47 -7.14 21.24
N VAL A 110 9.59 -8.46 21.04
CA VAL A 110 10.86 -9.09 20.64
C VAL A 110 11.26 -8.63 19.23
N ALA A 111 10.35 -8.78 18.25
CA ALA A 111 10.59 -8.33 16.88
C ALA A 111 10.99 -6.84 16.84
N ARG A 112 10.34 -5.99 17.64
CA ARG A 112 10.68 -4.55 17.71
C ARG A 112 12.11 -4.27 18.19
N LYS A 113 12.71 -5.16 18.97
CA LYS A 113 14.10 -5.03 19.44
C LYS A 113 15.10 -5.68 18.49
N GLU A 114 14.68 -6.69 17.74
CA GLU A 114 15.54 -7.44 16.80
C GLU A 114 15.66 -6.76 15.44
N PHE A 115 14.56 -6.25 14.89
CA PHE A 115 14.53 -5.64 13.57
C PHE A 115 15.52 -4.48 13.38
N PRO A 116 15.68 -3.54 14.34
CA PRO A 116 16.73 -2.51 14.25
C PRO A 116 18.14 -3.08 14.11
N ARG A 117 18.41 -4.27 14.67
CA ARG A 117 19.75 -4.89 14.62
C ARG A 117 20.10 -5.40 13.23
N LEU A 118 19.10 -5.64 12.38
CA LEU A 118 19.29 -6.10 11.01
C LEU A 118 19.83 -5.01 10.09
N ASP A 119 19.77 -3.73 10.49
CA ASP A 119 20.33 -2.61 9.72
C ASP A 119 21.84 -2.75 9.48
N ALA A 120 22.56 -3.41 10.40
CA ALA A 120 23.97 -3.75 10.22
C ALA A 120 24.20 -4.74 9.06
N ASN A 121 23.20 -5.54 8.68
CA ASN A 121 23.26 -6.56 7.64
C ASN A 121 22.34 -6.23 6.45
N GLY A 122 22.24 -4.96 6.08
CA GLY A 122 21.44 -4.55 4.91
C GLY A 122 19.95 -4.35 5.17
N GLY A 123 19.52 -4.41 6.43
CA GLY A 123 18.18 -4.02 6.88
C GLY A 123 17.19 -5.18 7.07
N PRO A 124 16.05 -4.90 7.72
CA PRO A 124 15.00 -5.89 7.96
C PRO A 124 14.25 -6.25 6.69
N CYS A 125 13.53 -7.37 6.73
CA CYS A 125 12.54 -7.72 5.72
C CYS A 125 11.34 -6.75 5.73
N TYR A 126 10.61 -6.72 4.61
CA TYR A 126 9.33 -6.02 4.49
C TYR A 126 8.21 -6.85 5.15
N ILE A 127 7.47 -6.27 6.10
CA ILE A 127 6.44 -6.95 6.92
C ILE A 127 5.01 -6.44 6.69
N GLY A 128 4.72 -6.00 5.47
CA GLY A 128 3.35 -5.75 5.00
C GLY A 128 2.74 -4.39 5.33
N THR A 129 3.12 -3.73 6.43
CA THR A 129 2.62 -2.38 6.79
C THR A 129 3.67 -1.54 7.49
N GLY A 130 3.43 -0.24 7.61
CA GLY A 130 4.38 0.74 8.13
C GLY A 130 5.67 0.78 7.29
N CYS A 131 5.56 0.56 5.99
CA CYS A 131 6.71 0.45 5.11
C CYS A 131 6.58 1.42 3.95
N PHE A 132 7.67 2.11 3.67
CA PHE A 132 7.76 3.03 2.57
C PHE A 132 8.77 2.52 1.55
N HIS A 133 8.31 2.26 0.32
CA HIS A 133 9.13 1.72 -0.76
C HIS A 133 9.53 2.75 -1.80
N ARG A 134 10.80 2.73 -2.20
CA ARG A 134 11.32 3.35 -3.42
C ARG A 134 10.69 2.67 -4.63
N ARG A 135 10.13 3.50 -5.52
CA ARG A 135 9.46 3.05 -6.74
C ARG A 135 10.36 2.20 -7.66
N ASP A 136 11.61 2.62 -7.87
CA ASP A 136 12.57 1.90 -8.72
C ASP A 136 12.82 0.45 -8.26
N ALA A 137 12.88 0.25 -6.94
CA ALA A 137 13.07 -1.08 -6.36
C ALA A 137 11.83 -1.97 -6.58
N LEU A 138 10.63 -1.40 -6.45
CA LEU A 138 9.38 -2.09 -6.77
C LEU A 138 9.27 -2.41 -8.25
N TYR A 139 9.78 -1.57 -9.15
CA TYR A 139 9.82 -1.87 -10.59
C TYR A 139 10.87 -2.92 -10.97
N GLY A 140 11.53 -3.53 -9.99
CA GLY A 140 12.44 -4.64 -10.19
C GLY A 140 13.81 -4.25 -10.72
N LYS A 141 14.15 -2.95 -10.68
CA LYS A 141 15.48 -2.46 -11.02
C LYS A 141 16.52 -3.07 -10.09
N LYS A 142 17.67 -3.50 -10.63
CA LYS A 142 18.83 -3.90 -9.82
C LYS A 142 19.55 -2.66 -9.29
N TYR A 143 20.03 -2.73 -8.05
CA TYR A 143 20.86 -1.67 -7.51
C TYR A 143 22.23 -1.72 -8.17
N ASP A 144 22.72 -0.57 -8.60
CA ASP A 144 24.09 -0.38 -9.08
C ASP A 144 24.62 0.94 -8.48
N LYS A 145 25.86 0.91 -7.99
CA LYS A 145 26.55 2.09 -7.42
C LYS A 145 26.71 3.21 -8.44
N THR A 146 26.81 2.88 -9.73
CA THR A 146 26.91 3.87 -10.81
C THR A 146 25.57 4.48 -11.18
N CYS A 147 24.47 3.91 -10.67
CA CYS A 147 23.12 4.30 -11.01
C CYS A 147 22.83 5.66 -10.38
N LYS A 148 23.32 6.75 -10.99
CA LYS A 148 22.96 8.10 -10.58
C LYS A 148 21.44 8.14 -10.57
N VAL A 149 20.83 8.22 -9.38
CA VAL A 149 19.40 8.51 -9.27
C VAL A 149 19.26 9.84 -9.96
N GLY A 150 18.77 9.78 -11.19
CA GLY A 150 18.44 10.96 -11.93
C GLY A 150 17.39 11.65 -11.10
N TRP A 151 17.81 12.70 -10.39
CA TRP A 151 16.93 13.79 -9.99
C TRP A 151 16.48 14.57 -11.23
N LYS A 152 16.13 13.85 -12.29
CA LYS A 152 14.87 14.18 -12.90
C LYS A 152 13.89 14.00 -11.74
N ARG A 153 13.66 15.09 -10.97
CA ARG A 153 12.28 15.51 -10.74
C ARG A 153 11.65 15.11 -12.06
N LEU A 154 10.83 14.06 -12.08
CA LEU A 154 9.83 13.98 -13.13
C LEU A 154 9.34 15.40 -13.10
N ASN A 155 9.75 16.19 -14.11
CA ASN A 155 9.36 17.58 -14.13
C ASN A 155 7.89 17.41 -13.82
N ARG A 156 7.40 18.14 -12.82
CA ARG A 156 6.01 18.48 -12.85
C ARG A 156 5.94 19.29 -14.16
N ARG A 157 5.96 18.60 -15.32
CA ARG A 157 4.93 18.73 -16.31
C ARG A 157 3.75 18.73 -15.38
N GLU A 158 3.29 19.92 -15.06
CA GLU A 158 1.88 20.12 -14.91
C GLU A 158 1.34 19.37 -16.12
N VAL A 159 0.99 18.12 -15.83
CA VAL A 159 0.21 17.35 -16.75
C VAL A 159 -1.08 18.13 -16.62
N GLU A 160 -1.21 19.16 -17.46
CA GLU A 160 -2.42 19.90 -17.75
C GLU A 160 -3.41 18.98 -18.49
N GLU A 161 -3.23 17.66 -18.38
CA GLU A 161 -4.27 16.73 -18.78
C GLU A 161 -5.44 16.93 -17.82
N ASN A 162 -6.58 17.16 -18.46
CA ASN A 162 -7.87 17.22 -17.81
C ASN A 162 -8.04 15.99 -16.90
N THR A 163 -8.55 16.23 -15.69
CA THR A 163 -8.86 15.20 -14.69
C THR A 163 -9.61 14.02 -15.31
N THR A 164 -10.53 14.27 -16.24
CA THR A 164 -11.26 13.21 -16.96
C THR A 164 -10.36 12.29 -17.80
N VAL A 165 -9.37 12.84 -18.51
CA VAL A 165 -8.41 12.08 -19.32
C VAL A 165 -7.52 11.22 -18.43
N LEU A 166 -7.08 11.78 -17.29
CA LEU A 166 -6.30 11.06 -16.30
C LEU A 166 -7.11 9.89 -15.70
N GLU A 167 -8.38 10.12 -15.36
CA GLU A 167 -9.27 9.06 -14.88
C GLU A 167 -9.42 7.91 -15.89
N GLU A 168 -9.67 8.22 -17.16
CA GLU A 168 -9.80 7.19 -18.20
C GLU A 168 -8.49 6.40 -18.41
N THR A 169 -7.35 7.08 -18.40
CA THR A 169 -6.03 6.43 -18.52
C THR A 169 -5.76 5.50 -17.32
N CYS A 170 -6.07 5.95 -16.11
CA CYS A 170 -5.90 5.14 -14.90
C CYS A 170 -6.86 3.93 -14.88
N LYS A 171 -8.06 4.03 -15.46
CA LYS A 171 -8.99 2.89 -15.55
C LYS A 171 -8.41 1.73 -16.33
N VAL A 172 -7.70 2.01 -17.42
CA VAL A 172 -7.03 1.00 -18.25
C VAL A 172 -5.93 0.29 -17.45
N LEU A 173 -5.11 1.04 -16.72
CA LEU A 173 -4.02 0.49 -15.90
C LEU A 173 -4.51 -0.39 -14.73
N ALA A 174 -5.73 -0.14 -14.26
CA ALA A 174 -6.35 -0.88 -13.17
C ALA A 174 -7.23 -2.07 -13.63
N SER A 175 -7.29 -2.35 -14.93
CA SER A 175 -7.99 -3.51 -15.48
C SER A 175 -7.39 -4.83 -14.97
N CYS A 176 -8.21 -5.88 -14.93
CA CYS A 176 -7.76 -7.22 -14.54
C CYS A 176 -6.88 -7.91 -15.58
N SER A 177 -6.93 -7.48 -16.85
CA SER A 177 -6.08 -8.01 -17.92
C SER A 177 -4.74 -7.30 -18.04
N PHE A 178 -4.55 -6.16 -17.37
CA PHE A 178 -3.35 -5.32 -17.52
C PHE A 178 -2.06 -6.08 -17.20
N GLU A 179 -2.10 -6.94 -16.19
CA GLU A 179 -0.92 -7.70 -15.73
C GLU A 179 -0.68 -8.99 -16.54
N GLN A 180 -1.60 -9.35 -17.43
CA GLN A 180 -1.53 -10.58 -18.21
C GLN A 180 -0.34 -10.54 -19.18
N ASN A 181 0.49 -11.59 -19.15
CA ASN A 181 1.74 -11.68 -19.93
C ASN A 181 2.78 -10.59 -19.61
N THR A 182 2.67 -9.93 -18.45
CA THR A 182 3.67 -8.98 -17.97
C THR A 182 4.55 -9.59 -16.88
N GLN A 183 5.59 -8.86 -16.49
CA GLN A 183 6.45 -9.24 -15.36
C GLN A 183 5.89 -8.84 -13.99
N TRP A 184 4.75 -8.13 -13.94
CA TRP A 184 4.09 -7.76 -12.68
C TRP A 184 3.67 -9.00 -11.90
N GLY A 185 3.93 -9.01 -10.60
CA GLY A 185 3.65 -10.17 -9.76
C GLY A 185 4.75 -11.22 -9.76
N ASN A 186 5.52 -11.34 -10.85
CA ASN A 186 6.56 -12.36 -11.00
C ASN A 186 7.95 -11.78 -10.75
N GLU A 187 8.40 -10.84 -11.59
CA GLU A 187 9.70 -10.20 -11.43
C GLU A 187 9.58 -8.82 -10.77
N MET A 188 8.54 -8.05 -11.04
CA MET A 188 8.37 -6.70 -10.50
C MET A 188 7.04 -6.55 -9.74
N GLY A 189 6.92 -5.47 -8.99
CA GLY A 189 5.83 -5.23 -8.05
C GLY A 189 5.94 -6.09 -6.79
N LEU A 190 4.80 -6.29 -6.13
CA LEU A 190 4.68 -7.31 -5.09
C LEU A 190 4.72 -8.69 -5.74
N LYS A 191 5.35 -9.65 -5.06
CA LYS A 191 5.48 -11.03 -5.53
C LYS A 191 4.20 -11.81 -5.26
N TYR A 192 3.64 -12.41 -6.30
CA TYR A 192 2.42 -13.21 -6.19
C TYR A 192 2.73 -14.68 -5.91
N GLY A 193 1.69 -15.44 -5.53
CA GLY A 193 1.77 -16.90 -5.35
C GLY A 193 2.21 -17.38 -3.97
N CYS A 194 2.48 -16.47 -3.02
CA CYS A 194 2.81 -16.81 -1.63
C CYS A 194 1.91 -16.03 -0.66
N PRO A 195 1.32 -16.66 0.39
CA PRO A 195 0.57 -15.93 1.41
C PRO A 195 1.42 -14.93 2.24
N ALA A 196 2.75 -15.06 2.21
CA ALA A 196 3.75 -14.13 2.77
C ALA A 196 4.46 -13.32 1.65
N GLU A 197 3.66 -12.80 0.71
CA GLU A 197 4.10 -11.96 -0.41
C GLU A 197 4.98 -10.78 0.02
N ASP A 198 4.77 -10.23 1.21
CA ASP A 198 5.53 -9.14 1.78
C ASP A 198 6.99 -9.53 2.03
N ILE A 199 7.21 -10.62 2.77
CA ILE A 199 8.55 -11.13 3.06
C ILE A 199 9.28 -11.49 1.76
N ILE A 200 8.61 -12.22 0.84
CA ILE A 200 9.21 -12.65 -0.43
C ILE A 200 9.53 -11.45 -1.32
N THR A 201 8.69 -10.42 -1.34
CA THR A 201 8.99 -9.18 -2.07
C THR A 201 10.21 -8.48 -1.48
N GLY A 202 10.25 -8.31 -0.15
CA GLY A 202 11.38 -7.69 0.55
C GLY A 202 12.70 -8.41 0.27
N LEU A 203 12.68 -9.75 0.32
CA LEU A 203 13.83 -10.59 0.01
C LEU A 203 14.26 -10.45 -1.46
N SER A 204 13.30 -10.50 -2.40
CA SER A 204 13.61 -10.34 -3.83
C SER A 204 14.26 -8.98 -4.14
N ILE A 205 13.82 -7.91 -3.46
CA ILE A 205 14.44 -6.58 -3.57
C ILE A 205 15.87 -6.62 -3.03
N GLN A 206 16.12 -7.23 -1.87
CA GLN A 206 17.46 -7.33 -1.29
C GLN A 206 18.41 -8.18 -2.15
N CYS A 207 17.93 -9.28 -2.73
CA CYS A 207 18.69 -10.10 -3.69
C CYS A 207 19.11 -9.33 -4.96
N ARG A 208 18.48 -8.18 -5.24
CA ARG A 208 18.86 -7.27 -6.34
C ARG A 208 19.88 -6.21 -5.93
N GLY A 209 20.49 -6.37 -4.75
CA GLY A 209 21.54 -5.50 -4.23
C GLY A 209 21.04 -4.27 -3.46
N TRP A 210 19.73 -4.11 -3.32
CA TRP A 210 19.17 -3.03 -2.51
C TRP A 210 19.27 -3.35 -1.02
N LYS A 211 19.30 -2.30 -0.20
CA LYS A 211 19.20 -2.41 1.27
C LYS A 211 17.88 -1.86 1.77
N SER A 212 17.51 -2.21 2.98
CA SER A 212 16.44 -1.60 3.75
C SER A 212 17.01 -0.99 5.03
N ILE A 213 16.18 -0.22 5.74
CA ILE A 213 16.50 0.24 7.10
C ILE A 213 15.26 0.10 7.99
N TYR A 214 15.46 0.00 9.29
CA TYR A 214 14.40 0.06 10.29
C TYR A 214 14.42 1.41 11.00
N LEU A 215 13.35 2.20 10.90
CA LEU A 215 13.23 3.46 11.62
C LEU A 215 12.24 3.34 12.77
N ASN A 216 12.73 3.50 14.00
CA ASN A 216 11.93 3.51 15.22
C ASN A 216 11.98 4.90 15.87
N PRO A 217 11.14 5.85 15.42
CA PRO A 217 11.07 7.17 16.03
C PRO A 217 10.47 7.10 17.44
N GLU A 218 10.79 8.09 18.28
CA GLU A 218 10.28 8.18 19.65
C GLU A 218 8.74 8.24 19.69
N ARG A 219 8.14 9.00 18.77
CA ARG A 219 6.69 9.01 18.57
C ARG A 219 6.28 7.87 17.65
N GLU A 220 5.37 7.03 18.14
CA GLU A 220 4.78 5.93 17.37
C GLU A 220 4.14 6.47 16.08
N SER A 221 4.68 6.06 14.94
CA SER A 221 4.27 6.58 13.62
C SER A 221 3.08 5.82 13.03
N PHE A 222 2.93 4.54 13.36
CA PHE A 222 1.89 3.67 12.83
C PHE A 222 1.21 2.89 13.95
N LEU A 223 -0.02 3.27 14.26
CA LEU A 223 -0.85 2.67 15.30
C LEU A 223 -2.03 1.93 14.68
N GLY A 224 -2.14 0.64 14.96
CA GLY A 224 -3.19 -0.25 14.47
C GLY A 224 -4.01 -0.88 15.59
N ILE A 225 -4.83 -1.86 15.22
CA ILE A 225 -5.68 -2.65 16.12
C ILE A 225 -5.24 -4.12 16.06
N ALA A 226 -4.82 -4.66 17.20
CA ALA A 226 -4.45 -6.06 17.35
C ALA A 226 -5.68 -6.99 17.38
N PRO A 227 -5.54 -8.27 16.99
CA PRO A 227 -6.57 -9.28 17.16
C PRO A 227 -7.03 -9.39 18.62
N THR A 228 -8.35 -9.27 18.84
CA THR A 228 -8.93 -9.28 20.20
C THR A 228 -9.34 -10.65 20.71
N SER A 229 -9.15 -11.71 19.92
CA SER A 229 -9.47 -13.09 20.33
C SER A 229 -8.39 -14.06 19.90
N LEU A 230 -8.22 -15.12 20.70
CA LEU A 230 -7.29 -16.21 20.43
C LEU A 230 -7.49 -16.80 19.03
N LEU A 231 -8.74 -17.05 18.63
CA LEU A 231 -9.05 -17.61 17.31
C LEU A 231 -8.53 -16.73 16.16
N LYS A 232 -8.73 -15.41 16.24
CA LYS A 232 -8.25 -14.48 15.20
C LYS A 232 -6.72 -14.45 15.13
N MET A 233 -6.06 -14.44 16.29
CA MET A 233 -4.61 -14.49 16.39
C MET A 233 -4.07 -15.82 15.81
N LEU A 234 -4.64 -16.97 16.17
CA LEU A 234 -4.22 -18.27 15.65
C LEU A 234 -4.39 -18.38 14.13
N VAL A 235 -5.49 -17.86 13.58
CA VAL A 235 -5.70 -17.81 12.12
C VAL A 235 -4.62 -16.95 11.45
N GLN A 236 -4.27 -15.81 12.05
CA GLN A 236 -3.21 -14.94 11.54
C GLN A 236 -1.83 -15.63 11.59
N HIS A 237 -1.45 -16.22 12.73
CA HIS A 237 -0.18 -16.95 12.85
C HIS A 237 -0.12 -18.15 11.92
N LYS A 238 -1.22 -18.91 11.77
CA LYS A 238 -1.28 -20.02 10.81
C LYS A 238 -0.98 -19.56 9.39
N ARG A 239 -1.51 -18.40 8.97
CA ARG A 239 -1.23 -17.84 7.63
C ARG A 239 0.24 -17.50 7.45
N TRP A 240 0.91 -17.02 8.49
CA TRP A 240 2.34 -16.71 8.44
C TRP A 240 3.21 -17.98 8.39
N CYS A 241 2.86 -19.02 9.15
CA CYS A 241 3.63 -20.26 9.18
C CYS A 241 3.50 -21.10 7.91
N TRP A 242 2.36 -21.05 7.21
CA TRP A 242 2.11 -21.86 6.00
C TRP A 242 2.96 -21.50 4.78
N CYS A 243 3.82 -20.49 4.89
CA CYS A 243 4.67 -20.00 3.81
C CYS A 243 6.12 -20.52 3.87
N TRP A 244 6.43 -21.35 4.87
CA TRP A 244 7.72 -22.03 5.06
C TRP A 244 7.50 -23.54 4.99
#